data_AF-A0A2V6EPR2-F1
#
_entry.id   AF-A0A2V6EPR2-F1
#
_cell.length_a   1.000
_cell.length_b   1.000
_cell.length_c   1.000
_cell.angle_alpha   90.00
_cell.angle_beta   90.00
_cell.angle_gamma   90.00
#
_symmetry.space_group_name_H-M   'P 1'
#
loop_
_entity.id
_entity.type
_entity.pdbx_description
1 polymer ?
#
loop_
_entity_poly.entity_id
_entity_poly.type
_entity_poly.pdbx_seq_one_letter_code
_entity_poly.pdbx_strand_id
1 'polypeptide(L)'
;IFDLPAGATLAQRLHNHLVSHPVGRAIFGQAQAIEGDVHAFSALPYWSEKVCGDGWAAVGDATSFIDPLYSPGLDFCSFTSYYVANLLARGLAGENVSALLDYYNAQYPVTYRKWFESLYQDKYFYMGEADLMSASLLLDVASYYIGLVRPVYRDPECAFARLPFEGRPGRVAASMMKFYRRRLVALGKNRAAAGRLGEVNSGWRELYDGFVPDFRLRKQIGQGLRRWWRAEWKNLTMSPRRARSATATCAVIPSVVEGSRQI
;
A
#
# COMPACT_ATOMS: atom_id res chain seq x y z
N ILE A 1 10.90 6.93 13.35
CA ILE A 1 11.45 6.48 12.05
C ILE A 1 12.17 5.17 12.31
N PHE A 2 12.07 4.18 11.42
CA PHE A 2 12.78 2.90 11.60
C PHE A 2 14.26 3.11 11.26
N ASP A 3 15.15 2.65 12.15
CA ASP A 3 16.59 2.71 11.93
C ASP A 3 17.17 1.31 11.75
N LEU A 4 17.98 1.15 10.70
CA LEU A 4 18.72 -0.09 10.49
C LEU A 4 19.74 -0.30 11.63
N PRO A 5 20.03 -1.56 12.00
CA PRO A 5 21.09 -1.91 12.95
C PRO A 5 22.41 -1.22 12.61
N ALA A 6 23.28 -1.05 13.62
CA ALA A 6 24.60 -0.49 13.42
C ALA A 6 25.45 -1.36 12.46
N GLY A 7 26.33 -0.70 11.70
CA GLY A 7 27.21 -1.32 10.71
C GLY A 7 28.05 -0.26 10.02
N ALA A 8 29.23 -0.66 9.52
CA ALA A 8 30.21 0.27 8.93
C ALA A 8 29.72 0.92 7.62
N THR A 9 28.89 0.22 6.85
CA THR A 9 28.34 0.69 5.57
C THR A 9 26.83 0.49 5.54
N LEU A 10 26.11 1.23 4.69
CA LEU A 10 24.67 1.04 4.51
C LEU A 10 24.34 -0.40 4.08
N ALA A 11 25.15 -1.00 3.21
CA ALA A 11 25.02 -2.39 2.80
C ALA A 11 25.14 -3.35 3.98
N GLN A 12 26.12 -3.16 4.87
CA GLN A 12 26.26 -3.99 6.07
C GLN A 12 25.06 -3.83 7.01
N ARG A 13 24.56 -2.60 7.17
CA ARG A 13 23.39 -2.31 8.01
C ARG A 13 22.13 -2.99 7.48
N LEU A 14 21.92 -2.96 6.16
CA LEU A 14 20.83 -3.67 5.49
C LEU A 14 20.97 -5.18 5.64
N HIS A 15 22.17 -5.74 5.38
CA HIS A 15 22.42 -7.18 5.52
C HIS A 15 22.16 -7.66 6.95
N ASN A 16 22.68 -6.95 7.95
CA ASN A 16 22.45 -7.21 9.38
C ASN A 16 20.95 -7.25 9.71
N HIS A 17 20.17 -6.31 9.16
CA HIS A 17 18.71 -6.30 9.32
C HIS A 17 18.06 -7.52 8.68
N LEU A 18 18.37 -7.83 7.42
CA LEU A 18 17.78 -8.94 6.69
C LEU A 18 18.03 -10.28 7.41
N VAL A 19 19.26 -10.57 7.83
CA VAL A 19 19.62 -11.85 8.47
C VAL A 19 19.16 -11.96 9.93
N SER A 20 18.67 -10.87 10.53
CA SER A 20 18.04 -10.89 11.86
C SER A 20 16.73 -11.68 11.88
N HIS A 21 16.03 -11.76 10.74
CA HIS A 21 14.80 -12.53 10.59
C HIS A 21 15.09 -13.92 10.01
N PRO A 22 14.44 -15.01 10.48
CA PRO A 22 14.71 -16.37 9.99
C PRO A 22 14.57 -16.53 8.47
N VAL A 23 13.53 -15.93 7.87
CA VAL A 23 13.33 -15.96 6.41
C VAL A 23 14.43 -15.19 5.69
N GLY A 24 14.81 -14.02 6.20
CA GLY A 24 15.88 -13.23 5.59
C GLY A 24 17.24 -13.91 5.71
N ARG A 25 17.52 -14.62 6.81
CA ARG A 25 18.71 -15.46 6.95
C ARG A 25 18.75 -16.60 5.93
N ALA A 26 17.60 -17.24 5.68
CA ALA A 26 17.51 -18.33 4.69
C ALA A 26 17.76 -17.85 3.26
N ILE A 27 17.31 -16.64 2.91
CA ILE A 27 17.46 -16.08 1.56
C ILE A 27 18.82 -15.38 1.37
N PHE A 28 19.25 -14.60 2.36
CA PHE A 28 20.37 -13.66 2.24
C PHE A 28 21.60 -14.02 3.08
N GLY A 29 21.60 -15.12 3.82
CA GLY A 29 22.68 -15.47 4.76
C GLY A 29 24.06 -15.62 4.10
N GLN A 30 24.10 -16.06 2.85
CA GLN A 30 25.31 -16.17 2.03
C GLN A 30 25.37 -15.11 0.92
N ALA A 31 24.40 -14.19 0.86
CA ALA A 31 24.39 -13.14 -0.15
C ALA A 31 25.48 -12.11 0.16
N GLN A 32 26.17 -11.68 -0.88
CA GLN A 32 27.16 -10.61 -0.82
C GLN A 32 26.56 -9.35 -1.42
N ALA A 33 26.74 -8.22 -0.74
CA ALA A 33 26.32 -6.94 -1.28
C ALA A 33 27.24 -6.53 -2.44
N ILE A 34 26.66 -5.98 -3.50
CA ILE A 34 27.40 -5.28 -4.54
C ILE A 34 27.70 -3.88 -4.01
N GLU A 35 28.98 -3.52 -3.98
CA GLU A 35 29.40 -2.21 -3.48
C GLU A 35 28.79 -1.08 -4.33
N GLY A 36 28.22 -0.07 -3.65
CA GLY A 36 27.56 1.06 -4.29
C GLY A 36 26.10 0.84 -4.71
N ASP A 37 25.57 -0.38 -4.67
CA ASP A 37 24.21 -0.72 -5.17
C ASP A 37 23.10 -0.61 -4.08
N VAL A 38 23.42 -0.03 -2.92
CA VAL A 38 22.45 0.13 -1.83
C VAL A 38 22.07 1.59 -1.70
N HIS A 39 20.80 1.88 -1.94
CA HIS A 39 20.22 3.20 -1.82
C HIS A 39 19.24 3.26 -0.63
N ALA A 40 19.29 4.35 0.12
CA ALA A 40 18.34 4.65 1.18
C ALA A 40 17.58 5.92 0.83
N PHE A 41 16.24 5.82 0.84
CA PHE A 41 15.35 6.93 0.64
C PHE A 41 14.47 7.09 1.87
N SER A 42 14.14 8.33 2.22
CA SER A 42 13.26 8.67 3.33
C SER A 42 12.14 9.58 2.85
N ALA A 43 10.99 9.55 3.54
CA ALA A 43 9.83 10.38 3.22
C ALA A 43 9.37 10.25 1.75
N LEU A 44 9.42 9.02 1.22
CA LEU A 44 8.99 8.69 -0.14
C LEU A 44 7.55 9.09 -0.49
N PRO A 45 6.55 9.04 0.40
CA PRO A 45 5.18 9.37 -0.01
C PRO A 45 4.99 10.87 -0.29
N TYR A 46 4.50 11.23 -1.49
CA TYR A 46 4.13 12.59 -1.88
C TYR A 46 3.04 12.58 -2.96
N TRP A 47 2.41 13.73 -3.20
CA TRP A 47 1.48 13.93 -4.30
C TRP A 47 1.41 15.38 -4.73
N SER A 48 1.08 15.61 -6.00
CA SER A 48 0.92 16.94 -6.59
C SER A 48 -0.55 17.38 -6.57
N GLU A 49 -0.80 18.61 -6.08
CA GLU A 49 -2.14 19.21 -6.09
C GLU A 49 -2.66 19.52 -7.50
N LYS A 50 -1.74 19.79 -8.43
CA LYS A 50 -1.99 20.05 -9.86
C LYS A 50 -1.05 19.19 -10.68
N VAL A 51 -1.56 18.56 -11.73
CA VAL A 51 -0.81 17.60 -12.57
C VAL A 51 -0.75 17.98 -14.05
N CYS A 52 -1.46 19.01 -14.48
CA CYS A 52 -1.28 19.61 -15.80
C CYS A 52 -1.61 21.10 -15.83
N GLY A 53 -1.18 21.78 -16.88
CA GLY A 53 -1.47 23.18 -17.13
C GLY A 53 -1.15 23.56 -18.57
N ASP A 54 -1.06 24.86 -18.83
CA ASP A 54 -0.67 25.34 -20.15
C ASP A 54 0.76 24.90 -20.48
N GLY A 55 0.91 24.17 -21.59
CA GLY A 55 2.20 23.65 -22.06
C GLY A 55 2.84 22.53 -21.25
N TRP A 56 2.16 21.95 -20.24
CA TRP A 56 2.74 20.86 -19.45
C TRP A 56 1.71 19.87 -18.87
N ALA A 57 2.13 18.62 -18.72
CA ALA A 57 1.42 17.58 -17.97
C ALA A 57 2.43 16.62 -17.33
N ALA A 58 2.22 16.26 -16.07
CA ALA A 58 3.03 15.32 -15.32
C ALA A 58 2.48 13.89 -15.48
N VAL A 59 3.35 12.89 -15.41
CA VAL A 59 3.01 11.46 -15.50
C VAL A 59 3.86 10.64 -14.53
N GLY A 60 3.42 9.42 -14.21
CA GLY A 60 4.13 8.48 -13.35
C GLY A 60 4.51 9.08 -12.01
N ASP A 61 5.75 8.88 -11.57
CA ASP A 61 6.19 9.36 -10.26
C ASP A 61 6.16 10.89 -10.16
N ALA A 62 6.27 11.64 -11.28
CA ALA A 62 6.19 13.10 -11.25
C ALA A 62 4.83 13.65 -10.74
N THR A 63 3.80 12.81 -10.69
CA THR A 63 2.49 13.17 -10.11
C THR A 63 2.36 12.76 -8.65
N SER A 64 2.86 11.59 -8.25
CA SER A 64 2.85 11.13 -6.84
C SER A 64 3.64 9.83 -6.63
N PHE A 65 3.98 9.55 -5.38
CA PHE A 65 4.41 8.23 -4.90
C PHE A 65 3.68 7.88 -3.59
N ILE A 66 3.29 6.62 -3.39
CA ILE A 66 2.62 6.17 -2.15
C ILE A 66 3.55 5.27 -1.33
N ASP A 67 3.65 4.00 -1.72
CA ASP A 67 4.38 2.94 -1.02
C ASP A 67 4.65 1.83 -2.04
N PRO A 68 5.82 1.16 -2.01
CA PRO A 68 6.12 0.08 -2.95
C PRO A 68 5.28 -1.18 -2.75
N LEU A 69 4.61 -1.34 -1.59
CA LEU A 69 3.70 -2.45 -1.33
C LEU A 69 2.60 -2.51 -2.40
N TYR A 70 2.34 -3.69 -2.96
CA TYR A 70 1.41 -3.90 -4.08
C TYR A 70 1.78 -3.20 -5.40
N SER A 71 2.97 -2.61 -5.51
CA SER A 71 3.51 -2.07 -6.77
C SER A 71 2.61 -1.06 -7.50
N PRO A 72 1.94 -0.10 -6.82
CA PRO A 72 0.99 0.81 -7.46
C PRO A 72 1.65 1.79 -8.44
N GLY A 73 2.96 2.00 -8.35
CA GLY A 73 3.68 2.96 -9.21
C GLY A 73 3.52 2.67 -10.70
N LEU A 74 3.50 1.39 -11.09
CA LEU A 74 3.27 1.00 -12.48
C LEU A 74 1.82 1.22 -12.92
N ASP A 75 0.84 1.08 -12.02
CA ASP A 75 -0.55 1.45 -12.31
C ASP A 75 -0.64 2.97 -12.57
N PHE A 76 -0.12 3.79 -11.65
CA PHE A 76 -0.10 5.25 -11.82
C PHE A 76 0.62 5.66 -13.10
N CYS A 77 1.79 5.08 -13.39
CA CYS A 77 2.53 5.31 -14.62
C CYS A 77 1.70 4.97 -15.86
N SER A 78 1.04 3.80 -15.88
CA SER A 78 0.24 3.35 -17.01
C SER A 78 -0.96 4.27 -17.28
N PHE A 79 -1.77 4.56 -16.24
CA PHE A 79 -2.94 5.42 -16.38
C PHE A 79 -2.57 6.84 -16.78
N THR A 80 -1.58 7.44 -16.12
CA THR A 80 -1.20 8.84 -16.38
C THR A 80 -0.52 9.00 -17.73
N SER A 81 0.40 8.10 -18.10
CA SER A 81 1.08 8.17 -19.39
C SER A 81 0.12 7.97 -20.55
N TYR A 82 -0.80 7.00 -20.45
CA TYR A 82 -1.83 6.80 -21.46
C TYR A 82 -2.76 8.01 -21.58
N TYR A 83 -3.25 8.52 -20.44
CA TYR A 83 -4.15 9.67 -20.42
C TYR A 83 -3.50 10.90 -21.08
N VAL A 84 -2.26 11.21 -20.71
CA VAL A 84 -1.52 12.35 -21.27
C VAL A 84 -1.17 12.13 -22.74
N ALA A 85 -0.82 10.91 -23.16
CA ALA A 85 -0.58 10.61 -24.57
C ALA A 85 -1.86 10.82 -25.42
N ASN A 86 -3.02 10.39 -24.94
CA ASN A 86 -4.30 10.65 -25.61
C ASN A 86 -4.63 12.15 -25.68
N LEU A 87 -4.43 12.86 -24.57
CA LEU A 87 -4.60 14.32 -24.50
C LEU A 87 -3.73 15.03 -25.54
N LEU A 88 -2.45 14.67 -25.63
CA LEU A 88 -1.51 15.24 -26.60
C LEU A 88 -1.92 14.92 -28.04
N ALA A 89 -2.29 13.68 -28.34
CA ALA A 89 -2.72 13.28 -29.69
C ALA A 89 -3.93 14.09 -30.17
N ARG A 90 -4.93 14.28 -29.31
CA ARG A 90 -6.13 15.09 -29.61
C ARG A 90 -5.78 16.57 -29.78
N GLY A 91 -4.92 17.11 -28.91
CA GLY A 91 -4.44 18.49 -29.03
C GLY A 91 -3.69 18.73 -30.34
N LEU A 92 -2.81 17.81 -30.74
CA LEU A 92 -2.07 17.87 -32.01
C LEU A 92 -2.97 17.71 -33.23
N ALA A 93 -4.12 17.02 -33.10
CA ALA A 93 -5.15 16.94 -34.13
C ALA A 93 -6.01 18.21 -34.24
N GLY A 94 -5.77 19.23 -33.41
CA GLY A 94 -6.52 20.49 -33.40
C GLY A 94 -7.84 20.41 -32.63
N GLU A 95 -8.07 19.35 -31.85
CA GLU A 95 -9.26 19.26 -31.01
C GLU A 95 -9.16 20.18 -29.78
N ASN A 96 -10.30 20.65 -29.28
CA ASN A 96 -10.35 21.33 -27.98
C ASN A 96 -10.16 20.30 -26.85
N VAL A 97 -9.05 20.42 -26.11
CA VAL A 97 -8.69 19.52 -25.00
C VAL A 97 -8.89 20.15 -23.62
N SER A 98 -9.51 21.33 -23.51
CA SER A 98 -9.68 22.03 -22.22
C SER A 98 -10.40 21.16 -21.19
N ALA A 99 -11.44 20.44 -21.61
CA ALA A 99 -12.16 19.53 -20.73
C ALA A 99 -11.32 18.33 -20.24
N LEU A 100 -10.33 17.88 -21.03
CA LEU A 100 -9.41 16.83 -20.61
C LEU A 100 -8.40 17.34 -19.57
N LEU A 101 -7.88 18.55 -19.77
CA LEU A 101 -7.01 19.21 -18.79
C LEU A 101 -7.74 19.41 -17.46
N ASP A 102 -8.98 19.90 -17.51
CA ASP A 102 -9.82 20.10 -16.32
C ASP A 102 -10.11 18.78 -15.62
N TYR A 103 -10.48 17.74 -16.37
CA TYR A 103 -10.69 16.40 -15.82
C TYR A 103 -9.43 15.88 -15.14
N TYR A 104 -8.26 15.97 -15.78
CA TYR A 104 -7.04 15.39 -15.25
C TYR A 104 -6.64 16.04 -13.93
N ASN A 105 -6.68 17.38 -13.86
CA ASN A 105 -6.41 18.11 -12.63
C ASN A 105 -7.44 17.85 -11.53
N ALA A 106 -8.72 17.69 -11.87
CA ALA A 106 -9.77 17.45 -10.87
C ALA A 106 -9.77 16.00 -10.36
N GLN A 107 -9.60 15.03 -11.25
CA GLN A 107 -9.76 13.63 -10.94
C GLN A 107 -8.48 13.01 -10.35
N TYR A 108 -7.29 13.46 -10.74
CA TYR A 108 -6.04 12.86 -10.25
C TYR A 108 -5.89 12.91 -8.70
N PRO A 109 -6.11 14.06 -8.02
CA PRO A 109 -6.09 14.11 -6.57
C PRO A 109 -7.10 13.15 -5.91
N VAL A 110 -8.27 12.98 -6.53
CA VAL A 110 -9.30 12.04 -6.06
C VAL A 110 -8.79 10.61 -6.18
N THR A 111 -8.21 10.25 -7.32
CA THR A 111 -7.61 8.93 -7.57
C THR A 111 -6.54 8.61 -6.54
N TYR A 112 -5.53 9.48 -6.38
CA TYR A 112 -4.46 9.29 -5.40
C TYR A 112 -5.03 9.12 -3.98
N ARG A 113 -5.87 10.08 -3.55
CA ARG A 113 -6.41 10.09 -2.17
C ARG A 113 -7.26 8.87 -1.90
N LYS A 114 -8.13 8.45 -2.84
CA LYS A 114 -8.96 7.26 -2.67
C LYS A 114 -8.13 5.99 -2.62
N TRP A 115 -7.07 5.91 -3.42
CA TRP A 115 -6.16 4.77 -3.40
C TRP A 115 -5.42 4.67 -2.06
N PHE A 116 -4.81 5.77 -1.60
CA PHE A 116 -4.14 5.85 -0.30
C PHE A 116 -5.09 5.53 0.86
N GLU A 117 -6.23 6.23 0.92
CA GLU A 117 -7.21 6.10 1.99
C GLU A 117 -8.01 4.79 1.95
N SER A 118 -7.92 3.97 0.90
CA SER A 118 -8.60 2.67 0.82
C SER A 118 -7.65 1.51 1.11
N LEU A 119 -6.42 1.57 0.58
CA LEU A 119 -5.45 0.49 0.66
C LEU A 119 -4.36 0.78 1.70
N TYR A 120 -3.67 1.91 1.63
CA TYR A 120 -2.38 2.08 2.31
C TYR A 120 -2.46 2.65 3.73
N GLN A 121 -3.37 3.59 3.97
CA GLN A 121 -3.45 4.31 5.23
C GLN A 121 -3.54 3.36 6.44
N ASP A 122 -2.58 3.45 7.36
CA ASP A 122 -2.47 2.63 8.57
C ASP A 122 -2.25 1.12 8.34
N LYS A 123 -1.98 0.65 7.11
CA LYS A 123 -1.83 -0.78 6.80
C LYS A 123 -0.72 -1.47 7.60
N TYR A 124 0.37 -0.76 7.88
CA TYR A 124 1.50 -1.31 8.63
C TYR A 124 1.17 -1.70 10.09
N PHE A 125 0.04 -1.23 10.66
CA PHE A 125 -0.41 -1.69 11.98
C PHE A 125 -0.85 -3.16 12.01
N TYR A 126 -1.17 -3.76 10.87
CA TYR A 126 -1.58 -5.17 10.78
C TYR A 126 -0.79 -5.96 9.73
N MET A 127 0.11 -5.34 8.96
CA MET A 127 0.89 -6.03 7.92
C MET A 127 1.71 -7.19 8.48
N GLY A 128 2.20 -7.05 9.72
CA GLY A 128 2.93 -8.11 10.42
C GLY A 128 2.04 -9.24 10.98
N GLU A 129 0.72 -9.11 10.95
CA GLU A 129 -0.21 -10.12 11.46
C GLU A 129 -0.66 -11.04 10.31
N ALA A 130 -0.24 -12.30 10.34
CA ALA A 130 -0.39 -13.21 9.21
C ALA A 130 -1.86 -13.38 8.77
N ASP A 131 -2.79 -13.53 9.71
CA ASP A 131 -4.22 -13.70 9.41
C ASP A 131 -4.91 -12.42 8.92
N LEU A 132 -4.52 -11.25 9.45
CA LEU A 132 -5.06 -9.95 9.03
C LEU A 132 -4.53 -9.54 7.66
N MET A 133 -3.22 -9.65 7.44
CA MET A 133 -2.60 -9.36 6.15
C MET A 133 -3.10 -10.32 5.07
N SER A 134 -3.28 -11.58 5.42
CA SER A 134 -3.90 -12.60 4.56
C SER A 134 -5.34 -12.26 4.17
N ALA A 135 -6.17 -11.82 5.12
CA ALA A 135 -7.52 -11.34 4.82
C ALA A 135 -7.49 -10.11 3.91
N SER A 136 -6.60 -9.15 4.20
CA SER A 136 -6.42 -7.94 3.40
C SER A 136 -5.99 -8.27 1.98
N LEU A 137 -4.94 -9.07 1.78
CA LEU A 137 -4.43 -9.43 0.46
C LEU A 137 -5.53 -10.01 -0.43
N LEU A 138 -6.32 -10.95 0.11
CA LEU A 138 -7.43 -11.54 -0.63
C LEU A 138 -8.48 -10.53 -1.06
N LEU A 139 -8.86 -9.61 -0.17
CA LEU A 139 -9.88 -8.59 -0.46
C LEU A 139 -9.35 -7.49 -1.37
N ASP A 140 -8.14 -6.99 -1.09
CA ASP A 140 -7.46 -5.93 -1.83
C ASP A 140 -7.21 -6.35 -3.28
N VAL A 141 -6.56 -7.50 -3.48
CA VAL A 141 -6.16 -7.97 -4.82
C VAL A 141 -7.37 -8.45 -5.60
N ALA A 142 -8.35 -9.12 -4.98
CA ALA A 142 -9.59 -9.45 -5.70
C ALA A 142 -10.33 -8.17 -6.14
N SER A 143 -10.36 -7.13 -5.30
CA SER A 143 -10.95 -5.84 -5.67
C SER A 143 -10.19 -5.16 -6.82
N TYR A 144 -8.86 -5.22 -6.80
CA TYR A 144 -8.01 -4.74 -7.90
C TYR A 144 -8.33 -5.46 -9.22
N TYR A 145 -8.46 -6.78 -9.19
CA TYR A 145 -8.79 -7.55 -10.39
C TYR A 145 -10.19 -7.25 -10.94
N ILE A 146 -11.17 -7.02 -10.06
CA ILE A 146 -12.53 -6.63 -10.46
C ILE A 146 -12.54 -5.20 -11.03
N GLY A 147 -11.90 -4.26 -10.33
CA GLY A 147 -12.04 -2.84 -10.59
C GLY A 147 -11.10 -2.28 -11.64
N LEU A 148 -9.94 -2.91 -11.87
CA LEU A 148 -8.89 -2.38 -12.75
C LEU A 148 -8.50 -3.38 -13.83
N VAL A 149 -8.03 -4.57 -13.44
CA VAL A 149 -7.53 -5.56 -14.41
C VAL A 149 -8.61 -5.97 -15.40
N ARG A 150 -9.80 -6.34 -14.92
CA ARG A 150 -10.87 -6.80 -15.80
C ARG A 150 -11.33 -5.74 -16.81
N PRO A 151 -11.57 -4.46 -16.43
CA PRO A 151 -11.83 -3.41 -17.40
C PRO A 151 -10.70 -3.22 -18.41
N VAL A 152 -9.44 -3.15 -17.96
CA VAL A 152 -8.28 -2.95 -18.84
C VAL A 152 -8.13 -4.09 -19.85
N TYR A 153 -8.34 -5.34 -19.43
CA TYR A 153 -8.27 -6.50 -20.33
C TYR A 153 -9.42 -6.56 -21.33
N ARG A 154 -10.57 -5.94 -21.00
CA ARG A 154 -11.74 -5.92 -21.88
C ARG A 154 -11.64 -4.84 -22.95
N ASP A 155 -11.23 -3.65 -22.53
CA ASP A 155 -11.14 -2.47 -23.39
C ASP A 155 -10.08 -1.51 -22.79
N PRO A 156 -8.80 -1.68 -23.16
CA PRO A 156 -7.72 -0.90 -22.58
C PRO A 156 -7.83 0.58 -22.96
N GLU A 157 -8.32 0.89 -24.15
CA GLU A 157 -8.41 2.28 -24.62
C GLU A 157 -9.41 3.08 -23.79
N CYS A 158 -10.58 2.49 -23.51
CA CYS A 158 -11.59 3.08 -22.64
C CYS A 158 -11.15 3.10 -21.17
N ALA A 159 -10.54 2.00 -20.70
CA ALA A 159 -10.15 1.87 -19.30
C ALA A 159 -9.05 2.87 -18.91
N PHE A 160 -7.96 2.97 -19.69
CA PHE A 160 -6.85 3.86 -19.37
C PHE A 160 -7.16 5.35 -19.62
N ALA A 161 -8.18 5.67 -20.43
CA ALA A 161 -8.66 7.04 -20.59
C ALA A 161 -9.41 7.57 -19.35
N ARG A 162 -9.70 6.71 -18.35
CA ARG A 162 -10.45 7.08 -17.15
C ARG A 162 -9.68 6.72 -15.90
N LEU A 163 -9.37 7.73 -15.09
CA LEU A 163 -8.59 7.53 -13.89
C LEU A 163 -9.37 6.72 -12.84
N PRO A 164 -8.69 5.84 -12.08
CA PRO A 164 -9.34 5.00 -11.07
C PRO A 164 -10.12 5.77 -10.00
N PHE A 165 -11.14 5.13 -9.45
CA PHE A 165 -12.08 5.70 -8.47
C PHE A 165 -12.95 6.86 -8.98
N GLU A 166 -13.12 7.00 -10.29
CA GLU A 166 -14.04 7.97 -10.88
C GLU A 166 -15.52 7.67 -10.52
N GLY A 167 -16.30 8.75 -10.32
CA GLY A 167 -17.76 8.69 -10.27
C GLY A 167 -18.33 7.96 -9.04
N ARG A 168 -19.63 7.62 -9.13
CA ARG A 168 -20.36 6.92 -8.06
C ARG A 168 -19.78 5.51 -7.78
N PRO A 169 -19.51 4.66 -8.78
CA PRO A 169 -18.97 3.33 -8.54
C PRO A 169 -17.62 3.37 -7.80
N GLY A 170 -16.72 4.27 -8.21
CA GLY A 170 -15.44 4.48 -7.55
C GLY A 170 -15.58 4.88 -6.08
N ARG A 171 -16.52 5.78 -5.76
CA ARG A 171 -16.81 6.17 -4.36
C ARG A 171 -17.33 5.02 -3.51
N VAL A 172 -18.20 4.17 -4.07
CA VAL A 172 -18.74 3.00 -3.37
C VAL A 172 -17.63 1.99 -3.10
N ALA A 173 -16.82 1.66 -4.12
CA ALA A 173 -15.69 0.75 -3.99
C ALA A 173 -14.69 1.24 -2.93
N ALA A 174 -14.27 2.51 -3.01
CA ALA A 174 -13.34 3.09 -2.05
C ALA A 174 -13.92 3.10 -0.62
N SER A 175 -15.21 3.37 -0.46
CA SER A 175 -15.86 3.37 0.87
C SER A 175 -15.91 1.97 1.48
N MET A 176 -16.25 0.95 0.68
CA MET A 176 -16.23 -0.45 1.11
C MET A 176 -14.82 -0.88 1.53
N MET A 177 -13.82 -0.56 0.70
CA MET A 177 -12.42 -0.89 0.99
C MET A 177 -11.92 -0.18 2.23
N LYS A 178 -12.28 1.10 2.37
CA LYS A 178 -11.98 1.90 3.55
C LYS A 178 -12.60 1.31 4.82
N PHE A 179 -13.78 0.75 4.73
CA PHE A 179 -14.44 0.12 5.87
C PHE A 179 -13.67 -1.10 6.39
N TYR A 180 -13.42 -2.12 5.55
CA TYR A 180 -12.71 -3.32 6.05
C TYR A 180 -11.29 -2.99 6.47
N ARG A 181 -10.58 -2.11 5.76
CA ARG A 181 -9.22 -1.73 6.16
C ARG A 181 -9.21 -1.08 7.54
N ARG A 182 -10.11 -0.13 7.81
CA ARG A 182 -10.22 0.50 9.15
C ARG A 182 -10.47 -0.54 10.25
N ARG A 183 -11.26 -1.58 9.95
CA ARG A 183 -11.50 -2.69 10.87
C ARG A 183 -10.24 -3.51 11.10
N LEU A 184 -9.50 -3.89 10.05
CA LEU A 184 -8.22 -4.60 10.18
C LEU A 184 -7.18 -3.78 10.97
N VAL A 185 -7.11 -2.46 10.76
CA VAL A 185 -6.26 -1.55 11.55
C VAL A 185 -6.63 -1.59 13.03
N ALA A 186 -7.92 -1.53 13.36
CA ALA A 186 -8.37 -1.62 14.75
C ALA A 186 -7.96 -2.96 15.38
N LEU A 187 -8.10 -4.08 14.65
CA LEU A 187 -7.67 -5.40 15.12
C LEU A 187 -6.16 -5.45 15.40
N GLY A 188 -5.32 -4.93 14.48
CA GLY A 188 -3.87 -4.84 14.69
C GLY A 188 -3.50 -4.00 15.91
N LYS A 189 -4.12 -2.82 16.07
CA LYS A 189 -3.91 -1.94 17.22
C LYS A 189 -4.35 -2.58 18.54
N ASN A 190 -5.47 -3.30 18.56
CA ASN A 190 -5.93 -4.03 19.75
C ASN A 190 -4.96 -5.14 20.16
N ARG A 191 -4.42 -5.90 19.19
CA ARG A 191 -3.40 -6.92 19.45
C ARG A 191 -2.11 -6.30 20.00
N ALA A 192 -1.69 -5.17 19.45
CA ALA A 192 -0.55 -4.41 19.97
C ALA A 192 -0.78 -3.98 21.42
N ALA A 193 -1.94 -3.38 21.72
CA ALA A 193 -2.29 -2.95 23.08
C ALA A 193 -2.38 -4.13 24.07
N ALA A 194 -2.78 -5.32 23.62
CA ALA A 194 -2.82 -6.52 24.43
C ALA A 194 -1.46 -7.25 24.56
N GLY A 195 -0.41 -6.81 23.85
CA GLY A 195 0.90 -7.49 23.80
C GLY A 195 0.85 -8.86 23.10
N ARG A 196 0.01 -9.00 22.07
CA ARG A 196 -0.30 -10.27 21.37
C ARG A 196 0.00 -10.24 19.87
N LEU A 197 0.81 -9.29 19.40
CA LEU A 197 1.28 -9.28 18.01
C LEU A 197 2.05 -10.58 17.70
N GLY A 198 1.83 -11.12 16.51
CA GLY A 198 2.51 -12.28 15.96
C GLY A 198 2.15 -13.62 16.59
N GLU A 199 1.23 -13.67 17.57
CA GLU A 199 0.88 -14.89 18.30
C GLU A 199 0.38 -16.01 17.39
N VAL A 200 -0.25 -15.66 16.27
CA VAL A 200 -0.82 -16.60 15.29
C VAL A 200 0.02 -16.74 14.02
N ASN A 201 1.21 -16.13 13.97
CA ASN A 201 2.04 -16.15 12.76
C ASN A 201 2.79 -17.48 12.58
N SER A 202 3.19 -18.12 13.67
CA SER A 202 3.97 -19.35 13.63
C SER A 202 3.22 -20.47 12.91
N GLY A 203 3.87 -21.08 11.92
CA GLY A 203 3.29 -22.15 11.11
C GLY A 203 2.27 -21.68 10.06
N TRP A 204 2.06 -20.38 9.91
CA TRP A 204 1.20 -19.84 8.86
C TRP A 204 1.85 -20.02 7.49
N ARG A 205 1.19 -20.77 6.60
CA ARG A 205 1.60 -20.96 5.21
C ARG A 205 0.39 -20.88 4.31
N GLU A 206 0.40 -19.92 3.40
CA GLU A 206 -0.67 -19.76 2.41
C GLU A 206 -0.09 -19.60 1.03
N LEU A 207 -0.52 -20.49 0.14
CA LEU A 207 -0.26 -20.44 -1.28
C LEU A 207 -1.60 -20.21 -1.96
N TYR A 208 -1.63 -19.26 -2.90
CA TYR A 208 -2.81 -18.94 -3.68
C TYR A 208 -2.60 -19.41 -5.10
N ASP A 209 -3.65 -19.90 -5.75
CA ASP A 209 -3.64 -20.32 -7.17
C ASP A 209 -3.45 -19.14 -8.15
N GLY A 210 -3.10 -17.95 -7.65
CA GLY A 210 -3.09 -16.69 -8.38
C GLY A 210 -4.47 -16.02 -8.45
N PHE A 211 -4.49 -14.78 -8.94
CA PHE A 211 -5.72 -14.02 -9.19
C PHE A 211 -5.94 -13.98 -10.71
N VAL A 212 -7.17 -14.27 -11.14
CA VAL A 212 -7.57 -14.25 -12.55
C VAL A 212 -8.90 -13.47 -12.62
N PRO A 213 -9.11 -12.58 -13.62
CA PRO A 213 -10.30 -11.73 -13.70
C PRO A 213 -11.59 -12.47 -14.10
N ASP A 214 -11.92 -13.58 -13.41
CA ASP A 214 -13.08 -14.43 -13.65
C ASP A 214 -13.87 -14.76 -12.37
N PHE A 215 -14.77 -15.74 -12.44
CA PHE A 215 -15.64 -16.13 -11.33
C PHE A 215 -14.89 -16.67 -10.09
N ARG A 216 -13.62 -17.10 -10.23
CA ARG A 216 -12.79 -17.60 -9.13
C ARG A 216 -12.51 -16.54 -8.08
N LEU A 217 -12.58 -15.25 -8.44
CA LEU A 217 -12.46 -14.15 -7.48
C LEU A 217 -13.47 -14.25 -6.33
N ARG A 218 -14.65 -14.86 -6.57
CA ARG A 218 -15.67 -15.08 -5.51
C ARG A 218 -15.14 -15.96 -4.38
N LYS A 219 -14.33 -16.98 -4.71
CA LYS A 219 -13.70 -17.87 -3.72
C LYS A 219 -12.71 -17.09 -2.85
N GLN A 220 -11.87 -16.26 -3.48
CA GLN A 220 -10.88 -15.42 -2.80
C GLN A 220 -11.55 -14.39 -1.88
N ILE A 221 -12.58 -13.69 -2.37
CA ILE A 221 -13.37 -12.76 -1.54
C ILE A 221 -14.01 -13.50 -0.36
N GLY A 222 -14.65 -14.64 -0.61
CA GLY A 222 -15.27 -15.43 0.46
C GLY A 222 -14.26 -15.92 1.51
N GLN A 223 -13.05 -16.29 1.10
CA GLN A 223 -11.95 -16.64 2.01
C GLN A 223 -11.47 -15.43 2.81
N GLY A 224 -11.28 -14.27 2.17
CA GLY A 224 -10.85 -13.03 2.81
C GLY A 224 -11.85 -12.56 3.87
N LEU A 225 -13.14 -12.56 3.52
CA LEU A 225 -14.23 -12.24 4.44
C LEU A 225 -14.28 -13.20 5.63
N ARG A 226 -14.14 -14.52 5.38
CA ARG A 226 -14.12 -15.53 6.46
C ARG A 226 -12.94 -15.32 7.41
N ARG A 227 -11.75 -15.01 6.89
CA ARG A 227 -10.56 -14.73 7.71
C ARG A 227 -10.76 -13.48 8.56
N TRP A 228 -11.25 -12.41 7.94
CA TRP A 228 -11.58 -11.19 8.66
C TRP A 228 -12.62 -11.44 9.76
N TRP A 229 -13.73 -12.12 9.48
CA TRP A 229 -14.74 -12.46 10.50
C TRP A 229 -14.18 -13.30 11.64
N ARG A 230 -13.32 -14.29 11.35
CA ARG A 230 -12.65 -15.06 12.41
C ARG A 230 -11.75 -14.17 13.28
N ALA A 231 -11.05 -13.21 12.68
CA ALA A 231 -10.22 -12.28 13.43
C ALA A 231 -11.05 -11.32 14.31
N GLU A 232 -12.20 -10.86 13.82
CA GLU A 232 -13.17 -10.08 14.61
C GLU A 232 -13.67 -10.88 15.81
N TRP A 233 -14.06 -12.15 15.62
CA TRP A 233 -14.50 -13.01 16.70
C TRP A 233 -13.42 -13.23 17.77
N LYS A 234 -12.19 -13.54 17.35
CA LYS A 234 -11.04 -13.66 18.26
C LYS A 234 -10.77 -12.37 19.03
N ASN A 235 -11.04 -11.22 18.41
CA ASN A 235 -10.85 -9.92 19.07
C ASN A 235 -11.89 -9.67 20.16
N LEU A 236 -13.13 -10.15 20.01
CA LEU A 236 -14.16 -10.03 21.05
C LEU A 236 -13.82 -10.83 22.31
N THR A 237 -13.13 -11.96 22.17
CA THR A 237 -12.71 -12.81 23.30
C THR A 237 -11.31 -12.46 23.83
N MET A 238 -10.68 -11.41 23.28
CA MET A 238 -9.31 -11.06 23.62
C MET A 238 -9.24 -10.34 24.97
N SER A 239 -8.71 -11.01 25.98
CA SER A 239 -8.30 -10.36 27.24
C SER A 239 -6.89 -9.79 27.13
N PRO A 240 -6.59 -8.65 27.78
CA PRO A 240 -5.23 -8.15 27.90
C PRO A 240 -4.33 -9.20 28.55
N ARG A 241 -3.12 -9.41 28.01
CA ARG A 241 -2.16 -10.28 28.68
C ARG A 241 -1.70 -9.57 29.96
N ARG A 242 -1.87 -10.20 31.13
CA ARG A 242 -1.29 -9.70 32.38
C ARG A 242 0.20 -9.49 32.12
N ALA A 243 0.68 -8.25 32.23
CA ALA A 243 2.08 -7.95 32.03
C ALA A 243 2.91 -8.83 32.98
N ARG A 244 3.57 -9.87 32.46
CA ARG A 244 4.70 -10.45 33.18
C ARG A 244 5.74 -9.36 33.22
N SER A 245 6.18 -8.97 34.41
CA SER A 245 7.36 -8.13 34.61
C SER A 245 8.58 -8.86 34.04
N ALA A 246 8.71 -8.84 32.72
CA ALA A 246 9.95 -9.15 32.06
C ALA A 246 10.71 -7.83 32.04
N THR A 247 11.80 -7.77 32.78
CA THR A 247 12.82 -6.73 32.69
C THR A 247 13.40 -6.79 31.28
N ALA A 248 12.70 -6.19 30.32
CA ALA A 248 13.16 -6.02 28.96
C ALA A 248 13.66 -4.58 28.86
N THR A 249 14.97 -4.45 28.67
CA THR A 249 15.67 -3.21 28.34
C THR A 249 14.89 -2.46 27.28
N CYS A 250 14.32 -1.31 27.67
CA CYS A 250 13.55 -0.44 26.79
C CYS A 250 14.37 -0.07 25.55
N ALA A 251 13.86 -0.43 24.37
CA ALA A 251 14.15 0.35 23.17
C ALA A 251 13.49 1.73 23.37
N VAL A 252 14.33 2.75 23.49
CA VAL A 252 13.96 4.14 23.70
C VAL A 252 13.11 4.63 22.53
N ILE A 253 11.89 5.07 22.83
CA ILE A 253 11.14 5.98 21.95
C ILE A 253 11.78 7.36 22.16
N PRO A 254 12.32 8.04 21.12
CA PRO A 254 12.85 9.37 21.31
C PRO A 254 11.71 10.33 21.64
N SER A 255 11.82 10.99 22.78
CA SER A 255 11.02 12.15 23.16
C SER A 255 11.28 13.30 22.19
N VAL A 256 10.21 13.99 21.83
CA VAL A 256 10.21 15.26 21.08
C VAL A 256 11.20 16.22 21.73
N VAL A 257 12.22 16.64 20.97
CA VAL A 257 13.06 17.79 21.33
C VAL A 257 12.28 19.04 20.93
N GLU A 258 11.82 19.79 21.93
CA GLU A 258 11.43 21.18 21.78
C GLU A 258 12.63 21.98 21.29
N GLY A 259 12.64 22.32 20.01
CA GLY A 259 13.53 23.32 19.45
C GLY A 259 13.08 24.70 19.90
N SER A 260 13.81 25.25 20.87
CA SER A 260 13.79 26.66 21.22
C SER A 260 14.03 27.52 19.98
N ARG A 261 13.04 28.34 19.62
CA ARG A 261 13.24 29.50 18.76
C ARG A 261 14.08 30.52 19.53
N GLN A 262 15.27 30.82 19.04
CA GLN A 262 15.87 32.14 19.20
C GLN A 262 16.18 32.69 17.81
N ILE A 263 15.51 33.82 17.57
CA ILE A 263 15.68 34.94 16.63
C ILE A 263 16.74 34.76 15.55
#